data_AF-A0A9D9WZE9-F1
#
_entry.id   AF-A0A9D9WZE9-F1
#
_cell.length_a   1.000
_cell.length_b   1.000
_cell.length_c   1.000
_cell.angle_alpha   90.00
_cell.angle_beta   90.00
_cell.angle_gamma   90.00
#
_symmetry.space_group_name_H-M   'P 1'
#
loop_
_entity.id
_entity.type
_entity.pdbx_description
1 polymer ?
#
loop_
_entity_poly.entity_id
_entity_poly.type
_entity_poly.pdbx_seq_one_letter_code
_entity_poly.pdbx_strand_id
1 'polypeptide(L)'
;MNIELIPVDREDLLSELKTRFEGNMHRHEGLKWVNVLSKLEADPAKLCSLSEMERTGGEPDVVGFDKKTGEFIFYDCSPESPKGRRSLCYDRAAWESRKEHKPESSALDVAAAMGIKILSEDEYRHLQTLGKFDTKTSSWIETPTDIRALGGAIFGDWRYGHVFIYHNGAESYYAARAFRGSLRV
;
A
#
# COMPACT_ATOMS: atom_id res chain seq x y z
N MET A 1 7.24 9.74 15.85
CA MET A 1 5.97 10.49 15.77
C MET A 1 4.90 9.64 16.40
N ASN A 2 4.33 10.08 17.53
CA ASN A 2 3.04 9.55 17.94
C ASN A 2 2.04 10.13 16.95
N ILE A 3 1.53 9.28 16.05
CA ILE A 3 0.46 9.66 15.13
C ILE A 3 -0.78 9.83 16.01
N GLU A 4 -1.14 11.07 16.31
CA GLU A 4 -2.45 11.39 16.85
C GLU A 4 -3.47 11.00 15.77
N LEU A 5 -4.14 9.87 15.99
CA LEU A 5 -5.19 9.35 15.14
C LEU A 5 -6.32 10.39 15.15
N ILE A 6 -6.42 11.19 14.09
CA ILE A 6 -7.61 11.98 13.83
C ILE A 6 -8.69 10.95 13.48
N PRO A 7 -9.76 10.81 14.26
CA PRO A 7 -10.81 9.87 13.93
C PRO A 7 -11.47 10.37 12.63
N VAL A 8 -11.15 9.72 11.50
CA VAL A 8 -12.12 9.65 10.41
C VAL A 8 -13.36 9.04 11.05
N ASP A 9 -14.50 9.70 10.90
CA ASP A 9 -15.76 9.16 11.40
C ASP A 9 -15.93 7.75 10.81
N ARG A 10 -16.15 6.76 11.67
CA ARG A 10 -16.16 5.34 11.27
C ARG A 10 -17.21 5.13 10.18
N GLU A 11 -18.34 5.79 10.33
CA GLU A 11 -19.46 5.79 9.40
C GLU A 11 -19.05 6.39 8.04
N ASP A 12 -18.30 7.49 8.04
CA ASP A 12 -17.79 8.13 6.81
C ASP A 12 -16.80 7.21 6.09
N LEU A 13 -15.85 6.62 6.82
CA LEU A 13 -14.90 5.66 6.26
C LEU A 13 -15.61 4.47 5.62
N LEU A 14 -16.57 3.86 6.34
CA LEU A 14 -17.32 2.72 5.82
C LEU A 14 -18.18 3.09 4.60
N SER A 15 -18.75 4.30 4.58
CA SER A 15 -19.51 4.83 3.45
C SER A 15 -18.62 5.02 2.21
N GLU A 16 -17.44 5.59 2.39
CA GLU A 16 -16.46 5.79 1.32
C GLU A 16 -15.95 4.44 0.77
N LEU A 17 -15.55 3.52 1.65
CA LEU A 17 -15.11 2.17 1.25
C LEU A 17 -16.23 1.42 0.51
N LYS A 18 -17.48 1.52 0.98
CA LYS A 18 -18.63 0.91 0.31
C LYS A 18 -18.82 1.47 -1.10
N THR A 19 -18.84 2.80 -1.21
CA THR A 19 -19.03 3.50 -2.49
C THR A 19 -17.94 3.09 -3.48
N ARG A 20 -16.69 3.00 -3.01
CA ARG A 20 -15.55 2.56 -3.82
C ARG A 20 -15.66 1.10 -4.23
N PHE A 21 -16.03 0.21 -3.32
CA PHE A 21 -16.24 -1.21 -3.61
C PHE A 21 -17.30 -1.37 -4.71
N GLU A 22 -18.49 -0.80 -4.51
CA GLU A 22 -19.60 -0.90 -5.47
C GLU A 22 -19.26 -0.26 -6.84
N GLY A 23 -18.44 0.80 -6.85
CA GLY A 23 -17.96 1.45 -8.07
C GLY A 23 -16.87 0.69 -8.83
N ASN A 24 -16.21 -0.28 -8.20
CA ASN A 24 -15.06 -1.01 -8.76
C ASN A 24 -15.27 -2.54 -8.78
N MET A 25 -16.50 -3.00 -8.98
CA MET A 25 -16.85 -4.43 -8.98
C MET A 25 -16.03 -5.30 -9.93
N HIS A 26 -15.42 -4.73 -10.98
CA HIS A 26 -14.51 -5.44 -11.88
C HIS A 26 -13.23 -5.93 -11.19
N ARG A 27 -12.88 -5.37 -10.02
CA ARG A 27 -11.73 -5.82 -9.20
C ARG A 27 -12.05 -7.05 -8.35
N HIS A 28 -13.33 -7.32 -8.10
CA HIS A 28 -13.77 -8.31 -7.12
C HIS A 28 -15.14 -8.91 -7.48
N GLU A 29 -15.26 -9.41 -8.71
CA GLU A 29 -16.51 -9.95 -9.23
C GLU A 29 -17.10 -11.03 -8.32
N GLY A 30 -18.40 -10.89 -8.03
CA GLY A 30 -19.14 -11.85 -7.21
C GLY A 30 -18.96 -11.71 -5.69
N LEU A 31 -18.05 -10.85 -5.21
CA LEU A 31 -18.00 -10.51 -3.79
C LEU A 31 -19.15 -9.58 -3.41
N LYS A 32 -19.59 -9.66 -2.16
CA LYS A 32 -20.69 -8.85 -1.62
C LYS A 32 -20.18 -7.96 -0.50
N TRP A 33 -20.48 -6.66 -0.58
CA TRP A 33 -20.09 -5.68 0.43
C TRP A 33 -20.47 -6.10 1.86
N VAL A 34 -21.66 -6.69 2.04
CA VAL A 34 -22.13 -7.14 3.37
C VAL A 34 -21.15 -8.11 4.06
N ASN A 35 -20.44 -8.94 3.29
CA ASN A 35 -19.46 -9.87 3.85
C ASN A 35 -18.17 -9.14 4.26
N VAL A 36 -17.75 -8.14 3.47
CA VAL A 36 -16.60 -7.28 3.77
C VAL A 36 -16.89 -6.44 5.01
N LEU A 37 -18.05 -5.78 5.04
CA LEU A 37 -18.51 -4.98 6.16
C LEU A 37 -18.51 -5.78 7.46
N SER A 38 -19.07 -7.00 7.45
CA SER A 38 -19.11 -7.86 8.64
C SER A 38 -17.71 -8.18 9.19
N LYS A 39 -16.69 -8.30 8.33
CA LYS A 39 -15.30 -8.52 8.75
C LYS A 39 -14.68 -7.25 9.31
N LEU A 40 -14.90 -6.11 8.66
CA LEU A 40 -14.41 -4.81 9.11
C LEU A 40 -14.98 -4.41 10.47
N GLU A 41 -16.27 -4.59 10.69
CA GLU A 41 -16.93 -4.26 11.97
C GLU A 41 -16.46 -5.14 13.13
N ALA A 42 -15.99 -6.36 12.82
CA ALA A 42 -15.45 -7.29 13.81
C ALA A 42 -13.99 -6.99 14.18
N ASP A 43 -13.27 -6.15 13.41
CA ASP A 43 -11.86 -5.85 13.62
C ASP A 43 -11.56 -4.32 13.56
N PRO A 44 -11.70 -3.62 14.70
CA PRO A 44 -11.39 -2.18 14.79
C PRO A 44 -9.94 -1.83 14.42
N ALA A 45 -8.99 -2.75 14.58
CA ALA A 45 -7.60 -2.49 14.23
C ALA A 45 -7.41 -2.41 12.71
N LYS A 46 -8.12 -3.24 11.95
CA LYS A 46 -8.14 -3.18 10.48
C LYS A 46 -8.80 -1.92 9.96
N LEU A 47 -9.88 -1.47 10.61
CA LEU A 47 -10.50 -0.17 10.30
C LEU A 47 -9.51 0.99 10.53
N CYS A 48 -8.73 0.95 11.60
CA CYS A 48 -7.68 1.94 11.85
C CYS A 48 -6.63 1.94 10.72
N SER A 49 -6.16 0.76 10.29
CA SER A 49 -5.24 0.64 9.15
C SER A 49 -5.83 1.20 7.85
N LEU A 50 -7.09 0.92 7.55
CA LEU A 50 -7.77 1.45 6.36
C LEU A 50 -7.96 2.97 6.43
N SER A 51 -8.28 3.50 7.61
CA SER A 51 -8.33 4.94 7.85
C SER A 51 -7.00 5.61 7.53
N GLU A 52 -5.88 5.01 7.96
CA GLU A 52 -4.54 5.53 7.66
C GLU A 52 -4.19 5.41 6.17
N MET A 53 -4.58 4.32 5.51
CA MET A 53 -4.44 4.18 4.06
C MET A 53 -5.21 5.28 3.32
N GLU A 54 -6.45 5.56 3.73
CA GLU A 54 -7.29 6.64 3.18
C GLU A 54 -6.65 8.01 3.41
N ARG A 55 -6.31 8.32 4.67
CA ARG A 55 -5.70 9.60 5.10
C ARG A 55 -4.44 9.95 4.33
N THR A 56 -3.67 8.94 3.91
CA THR A 56 -2.42 9.12 3.16
C THR A 56 -2.61 9.12 1.63
N GLY A 57 -3.84 9.05 1.14
CA GLY A 57 -4.20 9.08 -0.28
C GLY A 57 -4.07 7.72 -0.98
N GLY A 58 -4.30 6.64 -0.24
CA GLY A 58 -4.20 5.27 -0.71
C GLY A 58 -5.37 4.80 -1.57
N GLU A 59 -6.56 5.34 -1.32
CA GLU A 59 -7.83 4.85 -1.87
C GLU A 59 -7.92 3.31 -1.75
N PRO A 60 -7.82 2.75 -0.52
CA PRO A 60 -7.86 1.30 -0.30
C PRO A 60 -9.15 0.67 -0.84
N ASP A 61 -9.03 -0.44 -1.54
CA ASP A 61 -10.16 -1.18 -2.11
C ASP A 61 -9.90 -2.69 -2.11
N VAL A 62 -10.98 -3.47 -2.17
CA VAL A 62 -10.91 -4.93 -2.23
C VAL A 62 -10.42 -5.36 -3.61
N VAL A 63 -9.40 -6.20 -3.64
CA VAL A 63 -8.80 -6.75 -4.86
C VAL A 63 -8.91 -8.28 -4.94
N GLY A 64 -9.37 -8.92 -3.86
CA GLY A 64 -9.49 -10.36 -3.82
C GLY A 64 -10.03 -10.91 -2.51
N PHE A 65 -10.27 -12.21 -2.52
CA PHE A 65 -10.69 -12.98 -1.35
C PHE A 65 -9.91 -14.29 -1.30
N ASP A 66 -9.20 -14.49 -0.19
CA ASP A 66 -8.45 -15.71 0.06
C ASP A 66 -9.38 -16.77 0.65
N LYS A 67 -9.77 -17.75 -0.18
CA LYS A 67 -10.67 -18.83 0.25
C LYS A 67 -10.07 -19.74 1.32
N LYS A 68 -8.75 -19.78 1.46
CA LYS A 68 -8.08 -20.64 2.45
C LYS A 68 -8.16 -20.04 3.84
N THR A 69 -7.95 -18.73 3.94
CA THR A 69 -7.96 -18.01 5.22
C THR A 69 -9.33 -17.39 5.54
N GLY A 70 -10.17 -17.20 4.52
CA GLY A 70 -11.45 -16.51 4.65
C GLY A 70 -11.29 -15.01 4.84
N GLU A 71 -10.22 -14.43 4.29
CA GLU A 71 -9.86 -13.01 4.40
C GLU A 71 -10.08 -12.28 3.08
N PHE A 72 -10.54 -11.04 3.17
CA PHE A 72 -10.54 -10.07 2.08
C PHE A 72 -9.18 -9.40 1.98
N ILE A 73 -8.73 -9.17 0.75
CA ILE A 73 -7.44 -8.53 0.47
C ILE A 73 -7.71 -7.12 -0.03
N PHE A 74 -7.13 -6.14 0.65
CA PHE A 74 -7.17 -4.73 0.31
C PHE A 74 -5.80 -4.27 -0.18
N TYR A 75 -5.76 -3.51 -1.28
CA TYR A 75 -4.60 -2.74 -1.71
C TYR A 75 -4.92 -1.26 -1.81
N ASP A 76 -3.89 -0.41 -1.80
CA ASP A 76 -4.02 0.96 -2.30
C ASP A 76 -4.32 0.96 -3.81
N CYS A 77 -5.48 1.47 -4.17
CA CYS A 77 -5.95 1.54 -5.54
C CYS A 77 -6.01 2.97 -6.09
N SER A 78 -5.31 3.93 -5.48
CA SER A 78 -5.15 5.26 -6.06
C SER A 78 -4.31 5.20 -7.35
N PRO A 79 -4.60 6.02 -8.38
CA PRO A 79 -3.93 5.91 -9.69
C PRO A 79 -2.40 6.04 -9.65
N GLU A 80 -1.88 6.81 -8.70
CA GLU A 80 -0.45 7.02 -8.50
C GLU A 80 -0.08 6.75 -7.06
N SER A 81 1.15 6.29 -6.84
CA SER A 81 1.66 5.97 -5.51
C SER A 81 1.31 7.06 -4.48
N PRO A 82 0.80 6.68 -3.30
CA PRO A 82 0.13 7.62 -2.38
C PRO A 82 1.00 8.82 -1.98
N LYS A 83 0.48 10.03 -2.18
CA LYS A 83 1.24 11.28 -1.98
C LYS A 83 1.74 11.46 -0.54
N GLY A 84 0.93 11.05 0.44
CA GLY A 84 1.28 11.16 1.87
C GLY A 84 2.39 10.21 2.33
N ARG A 85 2.93 9.38 1.43
CA ARG A 85 3.93 8.34 1.72
C ARG A 85 5.18 8.42 0.82
N ARG A 86 5.36 9.53 0.11
CA ARG A 86 6.47 9.73 -0.84
C ARG A 86 7.77 10.15 -0.17
N SER A 87 8.87 10.06 -0.91
CA SER A 87 10.20 10.53 -0.48
C SER A 87 10.77 9.77 0.72
N LEU A 88 10.45 8.49 0.83
CA LEU A 88 10.97 7.58 1.86
C LEU A 88 12.05 6.67 1.27
N CYS A 89 13.09 6.40 2.05
CA CYS A 89 14.00 5.29 1.78
C CYS A 89 13.32 3.94 2.10
N TYR A 90 13.93 2.83 1.72
CA TYR A 90 13.28 1.52 1.82
C TYR A 90 13.03 1.08 3.26
N ASP A 91 14.08 1.00 4.10
CA ASP A 91 14.00 0.47 5.47
C ASP A 91 14.79 1.27 6.52
N ARG A 92 14.68 0.83 7.79
CA ARG A 92 15.34 1.48 8.93
C ARG A 92 16.86 1.50 8.80
N ALA A 93 17.47 0.40 8.38
CA ALA A 93 18.93 0.33 8.22
C ALA A 93 19.41 1.31 7.12
N ALA A 94 18.67 1.41 6.02
CA ALA A 94 18.92 2.40 4.97
C ALA A 94 18.75 3.83 5.49
N TRP A 95 17.71 4.08 6.28
CA TRP A 95 17.50 5.37 6.95
C TRP A 95 18.68 5.72 7.85
N GLU A 96 19.15 4.80 8.69
CA GLU A 96 20.28 5.01 9.62
C GLU A 96 21.62 5.22 8.92
N SER A 97 21.83 4.62 7.75
CA SER A 97 23.07 4.78 6.96
C SER A 97 23.28 6.20 6.42
N ARG A 98 22.19 6.98 6.30
CA ARG A 98 22.21 8.36 5.79
C ARG A 98 22.71 9.34 6.84
N LYS A 99 23.75 10.10 6.46
CA LYS A 99 24.29 11.22 7.25
C LYS A 99 23.66 12.56 6.87
N GLU A 100 23.43 12.77 5.58
CA GLU A 100 22.92 14.03 5.01
C GLU A 100 21.62 13.78 4.23
N HIS A 101 20.75 14.79 4.22
CA HIS A 101 19.44 14.75 3.57
C HIS A 101 18.65 13.49 3.95
N LYS A 102 18.46 13.28 5.25
CA LYS A 102 17.74 12.11 5.74
C LYS A 102 16.25 12.26 5.40
N PRO A 103 15.58 11.25 4.82
CA PRO A 103 14.15 11.32 4.62
C PRO A 103 13.44 11.25 5.97
N GLU A 104 12.16 11.64 6.00
CA GLU A 104 11.37 11.67 7.24
C GLU A 104 11.34 10.30 7.94
N SER A 105 11.22 9.22 7.15
CA SER A 105 11.21 7.85 7.64
C SER A 105 11.62 6.87 6.54
N SER A 106 11.40 5.58 6.79
CA SER A 106 11.48 4.51 5.78
C SER A 106 10.08 3.99 5.40
N ALA A 107 9.97 3.42 4.21
CA ALA A 107 8.72 2.86 3.71
C ALA A 107 8.22 1.72 4.60
N LEU A 108 9.12 0.81 5.02
CA LEU A 108 8.77 -0.29 5.92
C LEU A 108 8.30 0.19 7.31
N ASP A 109 8.95 1.21 7.89
CA ASP A 109 8.54 1.75 9.19
C ASP A 109 7.15 2.40 9.11
N VAL A 110 6.88 3.16 8.05
CA VAL A 110 5.57 3.81 7.87
C VAL A 110 4.49 2.75 7.64
N ALA A 111 4.75 1.74 6.80
CA ALA A 111 3.81 0.62 6.61
C ALA A 111 3.51 -0.11 7.93
N ALA A 112 4.55 -0.43 8.72
CA ALA A 112 4.40 -1.09 10.01
C ALA A 112 3.60 -0.25 11.01
N ALA A 113 3.85 1.07 11.08
CA ALA A 113 3.10 1.98 11.94
C ALA A 113 1.61 2.07 11.58
N MET A 114 1.27 1.89 10.30
CA MET A 114 -0.12 1.84 9.82
C MET A 114 -0.76 0.45 9.98
N GLY A 115 0.00 -0.57 10.38
CA GLY A 115 -0.49 -1.96 10.48
C GLY A 115 -0.69 -2.65 9.13
N ILE A 116 0.00 -2.20 8.08
CA ILE A 116 -0.08 -2.74 6.71
C ILE A 116 1.28 -3.28 6.24
N LYS A 117 1.27 -4.07 5.17
CA LYS A 117 2.49 -4.51 4.48
C LYS A 117 2.70 -3.71 3.20
N ILE A 118 3.93 -3.62 2.71
CA ILE A 118 4.18 -3.19 1.33
C ILE A 118 3.84 -4.36 0.39
N LEU A 119 3.34 -4.06 -0.81
CA LEU A 119 3.09 -5.10 -1.83
C LEU A 119 4.37 -5.87 -2.16
N SER A 120 4.25 -7.19 -2.23
CA SER A 120 5.22 -8.05 -2.92
C SER A 120 5.17 -7.84 -4.43
N GLU A 121 6.18 -8.36 -5.15
CA GLU A 121 6.22 -8.22 -6.61
C GLU A 121 4.99 -8.83 -7.29
N ASP A 122 4.54 -10.00 -6.83
CA ASP A 122 3.36 -10.68 -7.35
C ASP A 122 2.07 -9.87 -7.09
N GLU A 123 1.93 -9.30 -5.89
CA GLU A 123 0.81 -8.43 -5.54
C GLU A 123 0.82 -7.14 -6.37
N TYR A 124 2.01 -6.54 -6.59
CA TYR A 124 2.17 -5.37 -7.43
C TYR A 124 1.80 -5.66 -8.89
N ARG A 125 2.25 -6.79 -9.44
CA ARG A 125 1.88 -7.24 -10.79
C ARG A 125 0.39 -7.52 -10.90
N HIS A 126 -0.21 -8.15 -9.89
CA HIS A 126 -1.64 -8.39 -9.85
C HIS A 126 -2.44 -7.09 -9.85
N LEU A 127 -2.06 -6.11 -9.03
CA LEU A 127 -2.69 -4.78 -9.01
C LEU A 127 -2.75 -4.18 -10.43
N GLN A 128 -1.67 -4.30 -11.20
CA GLN A 128 -1.58 -3.76 -12.56
C GLN A 128 -2.49 -4.46 -13.59
N THR A 129 -3.09 -5.60 -13.24
CA THR A 129 -4.15 -6.24 -14.03
C THR A 129 -5.54 -5.65 -13.78
N LEU A 130 -5.72 -4.94 -12.66
CA LEU A 130 -7.01 -4.39 -12.20
C LEU A 130 -7.24 -2.94 -12.66
N GLY A 131 -6.22 -2.32 -13.27
CA GLY A 131 -6.21 -0.92 -13.67
C GLY A 131 -4.81 -0.46 -14.06
N LYS A 132 -4.67 0.83 -14.36
CA LYS A 132 -3.39 1.45 -14.67
C LYS A 132 -2.91 2.23 -13.46
N PHE A 133 -1.83 1.75 -12.83
CA PHE A 133 -1.31 2.33 -11.60
C PHE A 133 0.15 2.74 -11.77
N ASP A 134 0.58 3.78 -11.07
CA ASP A 134 1.96 4.27 -11.09
C ASP A 134 2.44 4.67 -12.50
N THR A 135 1.58 5.34 -13.26
CA THR A 135 1.87 5.79 -14.64
C THR A 135 2.74 7.05 -14.70
N LYS A 136 2.94 7.71 -13.56
CA LYS A 136 3.78 8.91 -13.40
C LYS A 136 4.69 8.82 -12.17
N THR A 137 4.51 7.81 -11.35
CA THR A 137 5.23 7.58 -10.11
C THR A 137 5.79 6.17 -10.05
N SER A 138 6.38 5.80 -8.91
CA SER A 138 6.88 4.45 -8.64
C SER A 138 6.63 4.05 -7.19
N SER A 139 6.61 2.76 -6.92
CA SER A 139 6.36 2.23 -5.58
C SER A 139 7.49 1.29 -5.16
N TRP A 140 8.01 1.44 -3.95
CA TRP A 140 8.78 0.39 -3.29
C TRP A 140 7.96 -0.90 -3.24
N ILE A 141 8.64 -2.02 -3.43
CA ILE A 141 8.08 -3.37 -3.42
C ILE A 141 8.85 -4.18 -2.38
N GLU A 142 8.19 -5.14 -1.73
CA GLU A 142 8.84 -6.05 -0.79
C GLU A 142 10.08 -6.68 -1.45
N THR A 143 11.25 -6.29 -0.93
CA THR A 143 12.53 -6.65 -1.52
C THR A 143 12.98 -8.02 -1.01
N PRO A 144 13.33 -8.95 -1.91
CA PRO A 144 13.96 -10.21 -1.54
C PRO A 144 15.17 -10.04 -0.61
N THR A 145 15.28 -10.92 0.38
CA THR A 145 16.30 -10.81 1.44
C THR A 145 17.73 -10.89 0.90
N ASP A 146 17.97 -11.65 -0.16
CA ASP A 146 19.25 -11.78 -0.84
C ASP A 146 19.67 -10.49 -1.56
N ILE A 147 18.75 -9.81 -2.27
CA ILE A 147 18.98 -8.48 -2.84
C ILE A 147 19.25 -7.46 -1.74
N ARG A 148 18.46 -7.52 -0.66
CA ARG A 148 18.60 -6.57 0.45
C ARG A 148 19.92 -6.74 1.19
N ALA A 149 20.42 -7.96 1.34
CA ALA A 149 21.72 -8.26 1.95
C ALA A 149 22.89 -7.62 1.19
N LEU A 150 22.71 -7.38 -0.12
CA LEU A 150 23.68 -6.69 -0.98
C LEU A 150 23.51 -5.16 -1.00
N GLY A 151 22.59 -4.62 -0.18
CA GLY A 151 22.31 -3.19 -0.06
C GLY A 151 21.24 -2.65 -1.02
N GLY A 152 20.66 -3.52 -1.86
CA GLY A 152 19.63 -3.14 -2.82
C GLY A 152 18.21 -3.10 -2.25
N ALA A 153 17.32 -2.40 -2.95
CA ALA A 153 15.87 -2.48 -2.80
C ALA A 153 15.19 -2.37 -4.17
N ILE A 154 14.10 -3.12 -4.36
CA ILE A 154 13.34 -3.13 -5.62
C ILE A 154 12.12 -2.22 -5.56
N PHE A 155 11.78 -1.66 -6.72
CA PHE A 155 10.61 -0.81 -6.91
C PHE A 155 10.05 -1.01 -8.30
N GLY A 156 8.78 -0.65 -8.49
CA GLY A 156 8.09 -0.80 -9.78
C GLY A 156 7.39 0.46 -10.25
N ASP A 157 7.18 0.53 -11.56
CA ASP A 157 6.27 1.46 -12.21
C ASP A 157 5.55 0.80 -13.41
N TRP A 158 4.59 1.51 -13.99
CA TRP A 158 3.91 1.09 -15.22
C TRP A 158 4.18 2.07 -16.36
N ARG A 159 4.80 1.58 -17.43
CA ARG A 159 5.12 2.39 -18.62
C ARG A 159 4.86 1.56 -19.87
N TYR A 160 4.41 2.21 -20.94
CA TYR A 160 4.25 1.58 -22.26
C TYR A 160 3.40 0.29 -22.28
N GLY A 161 2.43 0.13 -21.37
CA GLY A 161 1.65 -1.11 -21.30
C GLY A 161 2.28 -2.23 -20.45
N HIS A 162 3.42 -1.98 -19.81
CA HIS A 162 4.20 -2.98 -19.10
C HIS A 162 4.54 -2.56 -17.67
N VAL A 163 4.62 -3.56 -16.80
CA VAL A 163 5.17 -3.42 -15.44
C VAL A 163 6.68 -3.57 -15.53
N PHE A 164 7.41 -2.54 -15.10
CA PHE A 164 8.85 -2.59 -14.97
C PHE A 164 9.22 -2.69 -13.49
N ILE A 165 10.18 -3.56 -13.20
CA ILE A 165 10.78 -3.72 -11.88
C ILE A 165 12.26 -3.36 -12.00
N TYR A 166 12.71 -2.52 -11.09
CA TYR A 166 14.05 -1.97 -11.07
C TYR A 166 14.65 -2.16 -9.68
N HIS A 167 15.92 -1.76 -9.53
CA HIS A 167 16.58 -1.69 -8.24
C HIS A 167 17.26 -0.34 -8.03
N ASN A 168 17.45 0.03 -6.78
CA ASN A 168 18.34 1.10 -6.32
C ASN A 168 19.01 0.66 -5.02
N GLY A 169 19.95 1.46 -4.49
CA GLY A 169 20.34 1.33 -3.09
C GLY A 169 19.13 1.58 -2.18
N ALA A 170 19.00 0.81 -1.10
CA ALA A 170 17.89 0.91 -0.17
C ALA A 170 17.73 2.31 0.46
N GLU A 171 18.81 3.08 0.53
CA GLU A 171 18.90 4.46 1.05
C GLU A 171 18.47 5.54 0.05
N SER A 172 18.26 5.16 -1.21
CA SER A 172 17.74 6.06 -2.23
C SER A 172 16.30 6.47 -1.88
N TYR A 173 15.91 7.70 -2.21
CA TYR A 173 14.51 8.12 -2.15
C TYR A 173 14.27 9.21 -3.19
N TYR A 174 13.05 9.29 -3.70
CA TYR A 174 12.68 10.21 -4.77
C TYR A 174 11.31 10.81 -4.51
N ALA A 175 11.11 12.05 -4.95
CA ALA A 175 9.85 12.79 -4.77
C ALA A 175 8.64 12.08 -5.41
N ALA A 176 8.87 11.26 -6.44
CA ALA A 176 7.85 10.48 -7.14
C ALA A 176 7.81 9.00 -6.72
N ARG A 177 8.45 8.62 -5.60
CA ARG A 177 8.43 7.25 -5.09
C ARG A 177 7.77 7.18 -3.72
N ALA A 178 6.77 6.32 -3.58
CA ALA A 178 6.16 5.94 -2.30
C ALA A 178 6.19 4.41 -2.14
N PHE A 179 5.17 3.85 -1.52
CA PHE A 179 4.85 2.43 -1.51
C PHE A 179 3.33 2.25 -1.53
N ARG A 180 2.88 1.09 -1.99
CA ARG A 180 1.49 0.66 -1.89
C ARG A 180 1.35 -0.36 -0.78
N GLY A 181 0.26 -0.24 -0.03
CA GLY A 181 -0.09 -1.04 1.12
C GLY A 181 -0.95 -2.25 0.76
N SER A 182 -0.76 -3.35 1.48
CA SER A 182 -1.59 -4.55 1.50
C SER A 182 -2.11 -4.78 2.92
N LEU A 183 -3.40 -5.06 3.03
CA LEU A 183 -4.07 -5.41 4.27
C LEU A 183 -5.02 -6.59 4.04
N ARG A 184 -4.97 -7.57 4.94
CA ARG A 184 -5.91 -8.70 4.99
C ARG A 184 -6.90 -8.50 6.14
N VAL A 185 -8.19 -8.73 5.88
CA VAL A 185 -9.33 -8.51 6.80
C VAL A 185 -10.24 -9.73 6.84
#